data_AF-A0A226DUA6-F1
#
_entry.id   AF-A0A226DUA6-F1
#
_cell.length_a   1.000
_cell.length_b   1.000
_cell.length_c   1.000
_cell.angle_alpha   90.00
_cell.angle_beta   90.00
_cell.angle_gamma   90.00
#
_symmetry.space_group_name_H-M   'P 1'
#
loop_
_entity.id
_entity.type
_entity.pdbx_description
1 polymer ?
#
loop_
_entity_poly.entity_id
_entity_poly.type
_entity_poly.pdbx_seq_one_letter_code
_entity_poly.pdbx_strand_id
1 'polypeptide(L)'
;MSKFKELLSQRVVQIRILSIVFGILALSLSHNHLPISEEEAFFFCSALCLSISVILLVLTCSMGLKDSETIQKVDKLYHIAAGICLITTASFFLVSTARFKQAWKISYTNDGFVYELNYERRVSAGAFGILYAITCGIIEFFLWRQE
;
A
#
# COMPACT_ATOMS: atom_id res chain seq x y z
N MET A 1 4.96 22.39 -24.90
CA MET A 1 4.83 21.17 -24.07
C MET A 1 3.87 21.51 -22.93
N SER A 2 2.82 20.72 -22.64
CA SER A 2 1.80 21.14 -21.65
C SER A 2 2.34 21.09 -20.22
N LYS A 3 1.91 22.01 -19.35
CA LYS A 3 2.25 22.10 -17.91
C LYS A 3 2.07 20.75 -17.17
N PHE A 4 1.14 19.92 -17.64
CA PHE A 4 0.91 18.56 -17.16
C PHE A 4 2.07 17.59 -17.46
N LYS A 5 2.68 17.64 -18.65
CA LYS A 5 3.84 16.81 -18.98
C LYS A 5 5.06 17.16 -18.12
N GLU A 6 5.19 18.43 -17.76
CA GLU A 6 6.24 18.92 -16.87
C GLU A 6 6.04 18.42 -15.43
N LEU A 7 4.81 18.44 -14.91
CA LEU A 7 4.47 17.87 -13.60
C LEU A 7 4.72 16.35 -13.53
N LEU A 8 4.34 15.60 -14.56
CA LEU A 8 4.61 14.14 -14.63
C LEU A 8 6.10 13.80 -14.73
N SER A 9 6.93 14.74 -15.17
CA SER A 9 8.39 14.56 -15.19
C SER A 9 9.04 14.71 -13.82
N GLN A 10 8.30 15.24 -12.82
CA GLN A 10 8.83 15.38 -11.47
C GLN A 10 8.97 14.01 -10.80
N ARG A 11 10.18 13.73 -10.28
CA ARG A 11 10.50 12.46 -9.60
C ARG A 11 9.49 12.11 -8.49
N VAL A 12 9.03 13.09 -7.71
CA VAL A 12 8.06 12.85 -6.63
C VAL A 12 6.73 12.34 -7.17
N VAL A 13 6.24 12.90 -8.28
CA VAL A 13 5.01 12.45 -8.94
C VAL A 13 5.16 11.02 -9.48
N GLN A 14 6.31 10.70 -10.05
CA GLN A 14 6.60 9.33 -10.53
C GLN A 14 6.62 8.31 -9.40
N ILE A 15 7.22 8.65 -8.25
CA ILE A 15 7.27 7.78 -7.08
C ILE A 15 5.86 7.61 -6.49
N ARG A 16 5.01 8.65 -6.49
CA ARG A 16 3.59 8.55 -6.09
C ARG A 16 2.81 7.59 -6.99
N ILE A 17 3.00 7.68 -8.30
CA ILE A 17 2.34 6.75 -9.25
C ILE A 17 2.80 5.31 -8.97
N LEU A 18 4.10 5.10 -8.77
CA LEU A 18 4.63 3.77 -8.43
C LEU A 18 4.04 3.25 -7.10
N SER A 19 3.94 4.12 -6.10
CA SER A 19 3.33 3.82 -4.80
C SER A 19 1.87 3.38 -4.95
N ILE A 20 1.09 4.09 -5.77
CA ILE A 20 -0.29 3.72 -6.11
C ILE A 20 -0.36 2.37 -6.81
N VAL A 21 0.55 2.07 -7.74
CA VAL A 21 0.62 0.76 -8.41
C VAL A 21 0.84 -0.35 -7.39
N PHE A 22 1.77 -0.18 -6.45
CA PHE A 22 1.97 -1.17 -5.36
C PHE A 22 0.73 -1.29 -4.47
N GLY A 23 0.06 -0.19 -4.14
CA GLY A 23 -1.20 -0.23 -3.38
C GLY A 23 -2.32 -1.00 -4.09
N ILE A 24 -2.47 -0.82 -5.40
CA ILE A 24 -3.44 -1.58 -6.23
C ILE A 24 -3.10 -3.07 -6.22
N LEU A 25 -1.83 -3.43 -6.37
CA LEU A 25 -1.38 -4.82 -6.34
C LEU A 25 -1.61 -5.44 -4.94
N ALA A 26 -1.27 -4.73 -3.87
CA ALA A 26 -1.52 -5.18 -2.50
C ALA A 26 -3.01 -5.42 -2.25
N LEU A 27 -3.89 -4.51 -2.69
CA LEU A 27 -5.33 -4.60 -2.48
C LEU A 27 -5.98 -5.73 -3.31
N SER A 28 -5.64 -5.82 -4.59
CA SER A 28 -6.19 -6.85 -5.49
C SER A 28 -5.79 -8.27 -5.09
N LEU A 29 -4.57 -8.43 -4.56
CA LEU A 29 -4.07 -9.73 -4.13
C LEU A 29 -4.54 -10.12 -2.71
N SER A 30 -4.89 -9.14 -1.86
CA SER A 30 -5.44 -9.39 -0.51
C SER A 30 -6.94 -9.65 -0.48
N HIS A 31 -7.66 -9.43 -1.58
CA HIS A 31 -9.09 -9.73 -1.67
C HIS A 31 -9.34 -11.25 -1.62
N ASN A 32 -9.63 -11.78 -0.42
CA ASN A 32 -10.10 -13.14 -0.17
C ASN A 32 -11.18 -13.16 0.92
N HIS A 33 -12.07 -14.15 0.87
CA HIS A 33 -13.30 -14.25 1.67
C HIS A 33 -13.13 -14.88 3.07
N LEU A 34 -11.92 -14.90 3.63
CA LEU A 34 -11.71 -15.44 4.97
C LEU A 34 -11.78 -14.29 5.98
N PRO A 35 -12.70 -14.32 6.96
CA PRO A 35 -12.84 -13.29 8.00
C PRO A 35 -11.74 -13.46 9.05
N ILE A 36 -10.50 -13.37 8.62
CA ILE A 36 -9.33 -13.33 9.50
C ILE A 36 -9.10 -11.86 9.81
N SER A 37 -9.15 -11.50 11.10
CA SER A 37 -9.08 -10.11 11.54
C SER A 37 -7.84 -9.37 11.02
N GLU A 38 -6.70 -10.06 10.86
CA GLU A 38 -5.49 -9.45 10.30
C GLU A 38 -5.59 -9.19 8.80
N GLU A 39 -6.33 -10.02 8.05
CA GLU A 39 -6.54 -9.84 6.61
C GLU A 39 -7.47 -8.67 6.31
N GLU A 40 -8.58 -8.59 7.05
CA GLU A 40 -9.52 -7.48 6.95
C GLU A 40 -8.83 -6.17 7.33
N ALA A 41 -8.05 -6.16 8.43
CA ALA A 41 -7.29 -4.98 8.85
C ALA A 41 -6.31 -4.52 7.76
N PHE A 42 -5.56 -5.43 7.15
CA PHE A 42 -4.66 -5.11 6.05
C PHE A 42 -5.39 -4.61 4.81
N PHE A 43 -6.50 -5.26 4.43
CA PHE A 43 -7.31 -4.87 3.27
C PHE A 43 -7.87 -3.45 3.44
N PHE A 44 -8.54 -3.16 4.56
CA PHE A 44 -9.12 -1.85 4.83
C PHE A 44 -8.05 -0.77 4.98
N CYS A 45 -6.94 -1.07 5.66
CA CYS A 45 -5.82 -0.15 5.79
C CYS A 45 -5.23 0.20 4.42
N SER A 46 -4.99 -0.81 3.57
CA SER A 46 -4.47 -0.62 2.21
C SER A 46 -5.45 0.16 1.34
N ALA A 47 -6.75 -0.14 1.41
CA ALA A 47 -7.78 0.55 0.65
C ALA A 47 -7.88 2.04 1.04
N LEU A 48 -7.87 2.35 2.34
CA LEU A 48 -7.92 3.72 2.84
C LEU A 48 -6.66 4.49 2.45
N CYS A 49 -5.48 3.90 2.65
CA CYS A 49 -4.22 4.53 2.25
C CYS A 49 -4.22 4.79 0.74
N LEU A 50 -4.58 3.81 -0.08
CA LEU A 50 -4.63 3.95 -1.54
C LEU A 50 -5.57 5.08 -1.96
N SER A 51 -6.76 5.16 -1.36
CA SER A 51 -7.74 6.20 -1.64
C SER A 51 -7.18 7.60 -1.38
N ILE A 52 -6.53 7.79 -0.23
CA ILE A 52 -5.92 9.08 0.12
C ILE A 52 -4.71 9.39 -0.78
N SER A 53 -3.87 8.40 -1.11
CA SER A 53 -2.74 8.56 -2.05
C SER A 53 -3.20 9.05 -3.42
N VAL A 54 -4.31 8.51 -3.94
CA VAL A 54 -4.90 8.93 -5.21
C VAL A 54 -5.42 10.36 -5.12
N ILE A 55 -6.14 10.71 -4.04
CA ILE A 55 -6.63 12.08 -3.81
C ILE A 55 -5.47 13.08 -3.77
N LEU A 56 -4.41 12.79 -3.00
CA LEU A 56 -3.23 13.66 -2.89
C LEU A 56 -2.48 13.80 -4.21
N LEU A 57 -2.40 12.73 -5.02
CA LEU A 57 -1.83 12.81 -6.36
C LEU A 57 -2.65 13.74 -7.27
N VAL A 58 -3.98 13.63 -7.24
CA VAL A 58 -4.87 14.49 -8.04
C VAL A 58 -4.72 15.95 -7.60
N LEU A 59 -4.74 16.23 -6.30
CA LEU A 59 -4.54 17.58 -5.74
C LEU A 59 -3.18 18.16 -6.13
N THR A 60 -2.12 17.35 -6.05
CA THR A 60 -0.76 17.71 -6.50
C THR A 60 -0.73 18.09 -7.97
N CYS A 61 -1.43 17.33 -8.82
CA CYS A 61 -1.45 17.55 -10.26
C CYS A 61 -2.33 18.75 -10.68
N SER A 62 -3.40 19.04 -9.93
CA SER A 62 -4.35 20.11 -10.25
C SER A 62 -3.93 21.46 -9.69
N MET A 63 -3.41 21.51 -8.46
CA MET A 63 -3.06 22.75 -7.76
C MET A 63 -1.55 23.03 -7.77
N GLY A 64 -0.71 22.04 -8.04
CA GLY A 64 0.75 22.15 -7.91
C GLY A 64 1.21 22.09 -6.45
N LEU A 65 2.32 21.37 -6.20
CA LEU A 65 2.86 21.15 -4.84
C LEU A 65 3.25 22.44 -4.12
N LYS A 66 3.52 23.54 -4.82
CA LYS A 66 4.11 24.76 -4.25
C LYS A 66 3.12 25.77 -3.69
N ASP A 67 1.84 25.62 -3.99
CA ASP A 67 0.89 26.72 -3.81
C ASP A 67 0.21 26.72 -2.43
N SER A 68 0.44 25.71 -1.57
CA SER A 68 -0.10 25.66 -0.21
C SER A 68 0.80 24.91 0.78
N GLU A 69 1.40 25.65 1.72
CA GLU A 69 2.19 25.12 2.85
C GLU A 69 1.38 24.12 3.69
N THR A 70 0.07 24.37 3.88
CA THR A 70 -0.83 23.47 4.60
C THR A 70 -0.96 22.11 3.92
N ILE A 71 -1.13 22.09 2.59
CA ILE A 71 -1.22 20.84 1.82
C ILE A 71 0.07 20.04 1.96
N GLN A 72 1.24 20.69 1.84
CA GLN A 72 2.52 20.01 2.01
C GLN A 72 2.69 19.37 3.40
N LYS A 73 2.30 20.07 4.47
CA LYS A 73 2.36 19.53 5.84
C LYS A 73 1.45 18.32 6.02
N VAL A 74 0.22 18.40 5.52
CA VAL A 74 -0.75 17.29 5.57
C VAL A 74 -0.24 16.09 4.78
N ASP A 75 0.34 16.33 3.61
CA ASP A 75 0.88 15.31 2.72
C ASP A 75 2.06 14.54 3.37
N LYS A 76 2.99 15.26 4.02
CA LYS A 76 4.07 14.66 4.81
C LYS A 76 3.54 13.79 5.95
N LEU A 77 2.64 14.34 6.77
CA LEU A 77 2.08 13.63 7.91
C LEU A 77 1.32 12.37 7.47
N TYR A 78 0.59 12.46 6.35
CA TYR A 78 -0.08 11.33 5.75
C TYR A 78 0.91 10.23 5.35
N HIS A 79 1.98 10.55 4.63
CA HIS A 79 2.92 9.53 4.17
C HIS A 79 3.65 8.84 5.32
N ILE A 80 3.96 9.56 6.41
CA ILE A 80 4.49 8.97 7.66
C ILE A 80 3.48 7.99 8.26
N ALA A 81 2.25 8.44 8.50
CA ALA A 81 1.20 7.64 9.11
C ALA A 81 0.86 6.41 8.26
N ALA A 82 0.72 6.59 6.94
CA ALA A 82 0.48 5.51 5.99
C ALA A 82 1.63 4.51 5.98
N GLY A 83 2.89 4.96 6.00
CA GLY A 83 4.07 4.09 6.08
C GLY A 83 4.03 3.18 7.33
N ILE A 84 3.75 3.76 8.50
CA ILE A 84 3.66 3.03 9.77
C ILE A 84 2.48 2.04 9.78
N CYS A 85 1.30 2.48 9.32
CA CYS A 85 0.12 1.63 9.29
C CYS A 85 0.28 0.46 8.31
N LEU A 86 0.78 0.72 7.10
CA LEU A 86 0.99 -0.29 6.07
C LEU A 86 2.06 -1.29 6.47
N ILE A 87 3.20 -0.85 7.02
CA ILE A 87 4.25 -1.78 7.44
C ILE A 87 3.77 -2.69 8.58
N THR A 88 3.01 -2.13 9.53
CA THR A 88 2.47 -2.89 10.67
C THR A 88 1.44 -3.91 10.21
N THR A 89 0.44 -3.47 9.44
CA THR A 89 -0.65 -4.35 8.97
C THR A 89 -0.16 -5.39 7.95
N ALA A 90 0.76 -5.04 7.04
CA ALA A 90 1.37 -6.00 6.13
C ALA A 90 2.21 -7.05 6.87
N SER A 91 2.92 -6.66 7.94
CA SER A 91 3.67 -7.60 8.77
C SER A 91 2.75 -8.60 9.47
N PHE A 92 1.65 -8.13 10.08
CA PHE A 92 0.66 -9.02 10.69
C PHE A 92 -0.03 -9.92 9.66
N PHE A 93 -0.34 -9.39 8.48
CA PHE A 93 -0.87 -10.17 7.36
C PHE A 93 0.07 -11.32 6.94
N LEU A 94 1.37 -11.04 6.81
CA LEU A 94 2.37 -12.04 6.45
C LEU A 94 2.56 -13.11 7.54
N VAL A 95 2.57 -12.70 8.81
CA VAL A 95 2.61 -13.63 9.96
C VAL A 95 1.39 -14.53 9.97
N SER A 96 0.19 -13.97 9.76
CA SER A 96 -1.05 -14.73 9.66
C SER A 96 -0.98 -15.73 8.49
N THR A 97 -0.52 -15.27 7.31
CA THR A 97 -0.30 -16.12 6.13
C THR A 97 0.66 -17.29 6.41
N ALA A 98 1.74 -17.06 7.15
CA ALA A 98 2.69 -18.11 7.53
C ALA A 98 2.09 -19.14 8.51
N ARG A 99 1.28 -18.69 9.49
CA ARG A 99 0.55 -19.57 10.40
C ARG A 99 -0.44 -20.46 9.65
N PHE A 100 -1.17 -19.90 8.69
CA PHE A 100 -2.09 -20.66 7.85
C PHE A 100 -1.39 -21.75 7.04
N LYS A 101 -0.19 -21.50 6.48
CA LYS A 101 0.60 -22.52 5.78
C LYS A 101 0.94 -23.71 6.67
N GLN A 102 1.25 -23.47 7.95
CA GLN A 102 1.58 -24.53 8.90
C GLN A 102 0.36 -25.34 9.32
N ALA A 103 -0.77 -24.68 9.60
CA ALA A 103 -2.02 -25.35 9.97
C ALA A 103 -2.58 -26.23 8.84
N TRP A 104 -2.43 -25.79 7.58
CA TRP A 104 -2.87 -26.55 6.41
C TRP A 104 -2.00 -27.77 6.10
N LYS A 105 -0.68 -27.71 6.31
CA LYS A 105 0.18 -28.90 6.22
C LYS A 105 -0.28 -30.04 7.14
N ILE A 106 -0.96 -29.72 8.23
CA ILE A 106 -1.49 -30.70 9.20
C ILE A 106 -2.88 -31.21 8.77
N SER A 107 -3.74 -30.35 8.20
CA SER A 107 -5.10 -30.74 7.76
C SER A 107 -5.17 -31.47 6.41
N TYR A 108 -4.25 -31.19 5.48
CA TYR A 108 -4.22 -31.85 4.15
C TYR A 108 -3.95 -33.34 4.19
N THR A 109 -3.35 -33.81 5.28
CA THR A 109 -3.16 -35.24 5.50
C THR A 109 -4.49 -35.98 5.73
N ASN A 110 -5.59 -35.30 6.09
CA ASN A 110 -6.80 -35.96 6.55
C ASN A 110 -8.10 -35.67 5.77
N ASP A 111 -8.31 -34.50 5.15
CA ASP A 111 -9.63 -34.22 4.51
C ASP A 111 -9.53 -33.60 3.11
N GLY A 112 -10.13 -34.29 2.14
CA GLY A 112 -10.09 -34.02 0.70
C GLY A 112 -10.98 -32.88 0.19
N PHE A 113 -10.98 -31.71 0.83
CA PHE A 113 -11.62 -30.50 0.27
C PHE A 113 -10.61 -29.36 0.08
N VAL A 114 -10.30 -29.09 -1.19
CA VAL A 114 -9.31 -28.10 -1.63
C VAL A 114 -9.95 -26.71 -1.72
N TYR A 115 -9.84 -25.92 -0.67
CA TYR A 115 -9.86 -24.46 -0.83
C TYR A 115 -8.52 -24.04 -1.45
N GLU A 116 -8.47 -23.59 -2.70
CA GLU A 116 -7.23 -23.06 -3.28
C GLU A 116 -6.86 -21.71 -2.65
N LEU A 117 -6.36 -21.76 -1.42
CA LEU A 117 -5.65 -20.69 -0.75
C LEU A 117 -4.29 -20.56 -1.46
N ASN A 118 -4.24 -19.67 -2.44
CA ASN A 118 -3.00 -19.31 -3.12
C ASN A 118 -2.05 -18.60 -2.12
N TYR A 119 -1.26 -19.39 -1.39
CA TYR A 119 -0.25 -18.90 -0.45
C TYR A 119 0.68 -17.87 -1.10
N GLU A 120 1.08 -18.14 -2.35
CA GLU A 120 1.93 -17.23 -3.15
C GLU A 120 1.23 -15.89 -3.40
N ARG A 121 -0.08 -15.90 -3.70
CA ARG A 121 -0.88 -14.68 -3.87
C ARG A 121 -0.92 -13.87 -2.58
N ARG A 122 -1.11 -14.51 -1.42
CA ARG A 122 -1.12 -13.85 -0.11
C ARG A 122 0.25 -13.26 0.23
N VAL A 123 1.31 -14.06 0.13
CA VAL A 123 2.68 -13.55 0.37
C VAL A 123 3.00 -12.38 -0.55
N SER A 124 2.59 -12.45 -1.82
CA SER A 124 2.74 -11.34 -2.77
C SER A 124 1.96 -10.10 -2.33
N ALA A 125 0.72 -10.24 -1.86
CA ALA A 125 -0.08 -9.13 -1.33
C ALA A 125 0.64 -8.40 -0.18
N GLY A 126 1.16 -9.16 0.79
CA GLY A 126 1.92 -8.61 1.91
C GLY A 126 3.24 -7.96 1.47
N ALA A 127 3.96 -8.56 0.53
CA ALA A 127 5.19 -8.00 -0.03
C ALA A 127 4.94 -6.67 -0.77
N PHE A 128 3.88 -6.61 -1.60
CA PHE A 128 3.47 -5.35 -2.23
C PHE A 128 2.99 -4.31 -1.21
N GLY A 129 2.36 -4.73 -0.11
CA GLY A 129 2.03 -3.84 1.02
C GLY A 129 3.27 -3.22 1.67
N ILE A 130 4.34 -4.00 1.86
CA ILE A 130 5.63 -3.49 2.37
C ILE A 130 6.27 -2.54 1.36
N LEU A 131 6.30 -2.89 0.07
CA LEU A 131 6.81 -1.99 -0.97
C LEU A 131 6.01 -0.68 -1.01
N TYR A 132 4.69 -0.76 -0.87
CA TYR A 132 3.83 0.41 -0.75
C TYR A 132 4.23 1.28 0.45
N ALA A 133 4.42 0.69 1.63
CA ALA A 133 4.89 1.40 2.83
C ALA A 133 6.26 2.07 2.62
N ILE A 134 7.23 1.37 2.02
CA ILE A 134 8.57 1.91 1.73
C ILE A 134 8.47 3.10 0.79
N THR A 135 7.66 3.00 -0.28
CA THR A 135 7.48 4.13 -1.20
C THR A 135 6.85 5.35 -0.53
N CYS A 136 5.94 5.17 0.44
CA CYS A 136 5.44 6.28 1.26
C CYS A 136 6.58 6.99 2.01
N GLY A 137 7.49 6.25 2.66
CA GLY A 137 8.66 6.85 3.33
C GLY A 137 9.64 7.53 2.37
N ILE A 138 9.80 7.00 1.15
CA ILE A 138 10.61 7.67 0.12
C ILE A 138 9.96 8.99 -0.31
N ILE A 139 8.62 9.02 -0.48
CA ILE A 139 7.89 10.25 -0.84
C ILE A 139 8.08 11.30 0.25
N GLU A 140 7.92 10.93 1.52
CA GLU A 140 8.17 11.81 2.66
C GLU A 140 9.58 12.43 2.61
N PHE A 141 10.61 11.62 2.41
CA PHE A 141 12.00 12.09 2.33
C PHE A 141 12.18 13.15 1.22
N PHE A 142 11.57 12.94 0.05
CA PHE A 142 11.63 13.92 -1.03
C PHE A 142 10.81 15.18 -0.75
N LEU A 143 9.66 15.07 -0.07
CA LEU A 143 8.87 16.23 0.35
C LEU A 143 9.62 17.09 1.38
N TRP A 144 10.44 16.48 2.25
CA TRP A 144 11.29 17.24 3.17
C TRP A 144 12.41 17.99 2.46
N ARG A 145 13.03 17.38 1.44
CA ARG A 145 14.12 18.01 0.69
C ARG A 145 13.69 19.17 -0.22
N GLN A 146 12.39 19.38 -0.39
CA GLN A 146 11.84 20.48 -1.20
C GLN A 146 11.64 21.78 -0.40
N GLU A 147 11.87 21.75 0.92
CA GLU A 147 11.99 22.94 1.80
C GLU A 147 13.40 23.55 1.68
#